data_AF-A0A743TY59-F1
#
_entry.id   AF-A0A743TY59-F1
#
_cell.length_a   1.000
_cell.length_b   1.000
_cell.length_c   1.000
_cell.angle_alpha   90.00
_cell.angle_beta   90.00
_cell.angle_gamma   90.00
#
_symmetry.space_group_name_H-M   'P 1'
#
loop_
_entity.id
_entity.type
_entity.pdbx_description
1 polymer ?
#
loop_
_entity_poly.entity_id
_entity_poly.type
_entity_poly.pdbx_seq_one_letter_code
_entity_poly.pdbx_strand_id
1 'polypeptide(L)'
;MSLDLRKLKQVILISSLCFISAGVYAAGVAKTAADAMSCDPDAGDNDNGYGSCPFLGSIYDADPVFRKDLDDALKSAGLTGLTGKQGAMNGPDSGLIPVDAGGEKWLLGSVCEQGNCGDHYLKILYIPSEHVVAGFYYNGGEEKMFGDAGDAEAKVLRS
;
A
#
# COMPACT_ATOMS: atom_id res chain seq x y z
N MET A 1 -20.73 76.72 -23.25
CA MET A 1 -21.31 76.01 -22.09
C MET A 1 -20.22 75.18 -21.43
N SER A 2 -20.16 75.26 -20.12
CA SER A 2 -19.05 74.88 -19.24
C SER A 2 -18.79 73.37 -19.17
N LEU A 3 -17.53 73.00 -18.96
CA LEU A 3 -17.08 71.72 -18.43
C LEU A 3 -17.63 71.52 -17.02
N ASP A 4 -17.96 70.27 -16.66
CA ASP A 4 -17.71 69.76 -15.32
C ASP A 4 -17.58 68.21 -15.30
N LEU A 5 -16.37 67.77 -14.96
CA LEU A 5 -16.04 66.41 -14.51
C LEU A 5 -16.63 66.20 -13.11
N ARG A 6 -17.13 64.99 -12.81
CA ARG A 6 -16.87 64.32 -11.51
C ARG A 6 -17.28 62.84 -11.48
N LYS A 7 -16.26 62.01 -11.25
CA LYS A 7 -16.20 60.76 -10.46
C LYS A 7 -17.26 59.67 -10.71
N LEU A 8 -16.79 58.52 -11.17
CA LEU A 8 -16.91 57.27 -10.41
C LEU A 8 -15.89 56.23 -10.93
N LYS A 9 -14.80 56.03 -10.17
CA LYS A 9 -13.91 54.87 -10.33
C LYS A 9 -14.64 53.65 -9.79
N GLN A 10 -15.05 52.72 -10.64
CA GLN A 10 -15.36 51.35 -10.23
C GLN A 10 -14.19 50.46 -10.62
N VAL A 11 -13.34 50.18 -9.64
CA VAL A 11 -12.34 49.11 -9.72
C VAL A 11 -13.10 47.82 -9.42
N ILE A 12 -13.38 47.02 -10.43
CA ILE A 12 -13.92 45.67 -10.25
C ILE A 12 -12.71 44.73 -10.17
N LEU A 13 -12.36 44.36 -8.94
CA LEU A 13 -11.47 43.24 -8.63
C LEU A 13 -12.10 41.96 -9.18
N ILE A 14 -11.58 41.43 -10.29
CA ILE A 14 -11.90 40.07 -10.71
C ILE A 14 -11.00 39.13 -9.89
N SER A 15 -11.56 38.70 -8.76
CA SER A 15 -10.98 37.71 -7.86
C SER A 15 -10.73 36.40 -8.59
N SER A 16 -9.48 35.93 -8.56
CA SER A 16 -9.05 34.62 -9.01
C SER A 16 -9.85 33.52 -8.31
N LEU A 17 -10.77 32.86 -9.02
CA LEU A 17 -11.27 31.54 -8.61
C LEU A 17 -10.23 30.50 -9.01
N CYS A 18 -9.29 30.22 -8.12
CA CYS A 18 -8.62 28.92 -8.12
C CYS A 18 -9.68 27.89 -7.72
N PHE A 19 -10.23 27.18 -8.69
CA PHE A 19 -10.94 25.93 -8.44
C PHE A 19 -9.92 24.92 -7.91
N ILE A 20 -9.72 24.91 -6.59
CA ILE A 20 -9.17 23.75 -5.92
C ILE A 20 -10.29 22.72 -5.96
N SER A 21 -10.26 21.86 -6.98
CA SER A 21 -10.99 20.60 -6.92
C SER A 21 -10.37 19.79 -5.79
N ALA A 22 -10.85 19.99 -4.57
CA ALA A 22 -10.73 18.98 -3.54
C ALA A 22 -11.49 17.78 -4.10
N GLY A 23 -10.75 16.83 -4.66
CA GLY A 23 -11.30 15.54 -5.03
C GLY A 23 -11.95 14.97 -3.78
N VAL A 24 -13.28 14.94 -3.76
CA VAL A 24 -14.00 14.12 -2.82
C VAL A 24 -13.69 12.70 -3.26
N TYR A 25 -12.63 12.13 -2.67
CA TYR A 25 -12.40 10.69 -2.75
C TYR A 25 -13.60 10.09 -2.04
N ALA A 26 -14.59 9.64 -2.81
CA ALA A 26 -15.45 8.59 -2.33
C ALA A 26 -14.50 7.51 -1.82
N ALA A 27 -14.56 7.17 -0.53
CA ALA A 27 -13.76 6.12 0.07
C ALA A 27 -14.19 4.78 -0.54
N GLY A 28 -13.81 4.56 -1.79
CA GLY A 28 -13.86 3.27 -2.44
C GLY A 28 -12.82 2.42 -1.73
N VAL A 29 -13.23 1.23 -1.28
CA VAL A 29 -12.31 0.20 -0.80
C VAL A 29 -11.23 0.03 -1.86
N ALA A 30 -9.98 0.33 -1.51
CA ALA A 30 -8.82 0.16 -2.39
C ALA A 30 -8.85 -1.26 -2.99
N LYS A 31 -8.74 -1.36 -4.32
CA LYS A 31 -8.88 -2.64 -5.04
C LYS A 31 -7.56 -3.15 -5.60
N THR A 32 -6.56 -2.30 -5.65
CA THR A 32 -5.24 -2.60 -6.19
C THR A 32 -4.16 -2.25 -5.17
N ALA A 33 -2.98 -2.85 -5.34
CA ALA A 33 -1.82 -2.45 -4.56
C ALA A 33 -1.45 -0.98 -4.83
N ALA A 34 -1.63 -0.48 -6.06
CA ALA A 34 -1.41 0.93 -6.36
C ALA A 34 -2.30 1.87 -5.54
N ASP A 35 -3.58 1.51 -5.33
CA ASP A 35 -4.49 2.29 -4.47
C ASP A 35 -4.01 2.33 -3.01
N ALA A 36 -3.41 1.23 -2.53
CA ALA A 36 -2.89 1.13 -1.16
C ALA A 36 -1.74 2.11 -0.88
N MET A 37 -1.03 2.63 -1.89
CA MET A 37 0.05 3.61 -1.71
C MET A 37 -0.41 4.92 -1.06
N SER A 38 -1.71 5.21 -1.12
CA SER A 38 -2.33 6.41 -0.56
C SER A 38 -3.22 6.12 0.65
N CYS A 39 -3.24 4.88 1.16
CA CYS A 39 -4.01 4.57 2.34
C CYS A 39 -3.36 5.16 3.59
N ASP A 40 -4.20 5.50 4.55
CA ASP A 40 -3.84 5.94 5.89
C ASP A 40 -4.05 4.78 6.88
N PRO A 41 -2.99 4.23 7.49
CA PRO A 41 -3.10 3.15 8.48
C PRO A 41 -3.70 3.62 9.81
N ASP A 42 -3.76 4.93 10.07
CA ASP A 42 -4.26 5.54 11.30
C ASP A 42 -5.70 6.08 11.17
N ALA A 43 -6.31 5.96 9.98
CA ALA A 43 -7.70 6.36 9.77
C ALA A 43 -8.70 5.49 10.57
N GLY A 44 -9.67 6.11 11.23
CA GLY A 44 -10.52 5.47 12.26
C GLY A 44 -11.53 4.39 11.85
N ASP A 45 -12.06 3.73 12.90
CA ASP A 45 -13.07 2.64 13.00
C ASP A 45 -12.80 1.38 12.15
N ASN A 46 -11.72 0.70 12.53
CA ASN A 46 -11.18 -0.54 11.99
C ASN A 46 -12.03 -1.78 12.28
N ASP A 47 -13.23 -1.86 11.72
CA ASP A 47 -14.00 -3.12 11.73
C ASP A 47 -13.45 -4.15 10.72
N ASN A 48 -12.70 -3.73 9.68
CA ASN A 48 -12.20 -4.62 8.62
C ASN A 48 -10.86 -4.18 7.98
N GLY A 49 -9.94 -3.53 8.70
CA GLY A 49 -8.65 -3.10 8.13
C GLY A 49 -7.67 -2.46 9.12
N TYR A 50 -6.40 -2.30 8.70
CA TYR A 50 -5.45 -1.40 9.37
C TYR A 50 -5.73 0.02 8.89
N GLY A 51 -6.63 0.70 9.58
CA GLY A 51 -7.23 1.95 9.13
C GLY A 51 -7.91 1.81 7.78
N SER A 52 -7.52 2.64 6.81
CA SER A 52 -8.04 2.59 5.43
C SER A 52 -7.26 1.65 4.49
N CYS A 53 -6.21 0.99 5.00
CA CYS A 53 -5.34 0.14 4.20
C CYS A 53 -5.96 -1.24 3.94
N PRO A 54 -6.01 -1.70 2.67
CA PRO A 54 -6.60 -2.99 2.34
C PRO A 54 -5.70 -4.14 2.79
N PHE A 55 -6.31 -5.24 3.24
CA PHE A 55 -5.60 -6.47 3.60
C PHE A 55 -4.85 -7.08 2.41
N LEU A 56 -3.66 -7.63 2.66
CA LEU A 56 -2.81 -8.26 1.64
C LEU A 56 -3.56 -9.31 0.83
N GLY A 57 -4.26 -10.23 1.50
CA GLY A 57 -5.03 -11.31 0.90
C GLY A 57 -6.19 -10.79 0.05
N SER A 58 -6.82 -9.68 0.47
CA SER A 58 -7.86 -9.03 -0.33
C SER A 58 -7.29 -8.46 -1.63
N ILE A 59 -6.12 -7.83 -1.58
CA ILE A 59 -5.43 -7.34 -2.79
C ILE A 59 -4.88 -8.49 -3.63
N TYR A 60 -4.37 -9.55 -3.03
CA TYR A 60 -3.95 -10.76 -3.74
C TYR A 60 -5.07 -11.39 -4.57
N ASP A 61 -6.30 -11.42 -4.03
CA ASP A 61 -7.45 -11.94 -4.75
C ASP A 61 -7.93 -10.98 -5.86
N ALA A 62 -7.95 -9.67 -5.58
CA ALA A 62 -8.52 -8.65 -6.46
C ALA A 62 -7.59 -8.10 -7.55
N ASP A 63 -6.28 -8.00 -7.27
CA ASP A 63 -5.28 -7.39 -8.14
C ASP A 63 -4.42 -8.46 -8.83
N PRO A 64 -4.68 -8.77 -10.12
CA PRO A 64 -3.95 -9.81 -10.83
C PRO A 64 -2.47 -9.45 -11.07
N VAL A 65 -2.11 -8.17 -11.07
CA VAL A 65 -0.73 -7.71 -11.27
C VAL A 65 0.06 -7.98 -10.00
N PHE A 66 -0.43 -7.48 -8.86
CA PHE A 66 0.18 -7.76 -7.56
C PHE A 66 0.31 -9.26 -7.29
N ARG A 67 -0.74 -10.04 -7.55
CA ARG A 67 -0.71 -11.50 -7.42
C ARG A 67 0.42 -12.12 -8.24
N LYS A 68 0.53 -11.73 -9.51
CA LYS A 68 1.56 -12.25 -10.40
C LYS A 68 2.97 -11.92 -9.89
N ASP A 69 3.19 -10.67 -9.49
CA ASP A 69 4.51 -10.21 -9.05
C ASP A 69 4.94 -10.93 -7.76
N LEU A 70 4.02 -11.08 -6.80
CA LEU A 70 4.26 -11.85 -5.57
C LEU A 70 4.55 -13.33 -5.87
N ASP A 71 3.71 -13.97 -6.70
CA ASP A 71 3.89 -15.38 -7.05
C ASP A 71 5.21 -15.64 -7.77
N ASP A 72 5.61 -14.75 -8.68
CA ASP A 72 6.88 -14.85 -9.42
C ASP A 72 8.09 -14.64 -8.48
N ALA A 73 8.00 -13.71 -7.53
CA ALA A 73 9.06 -13.48 -6.54
C ALA A 73 9.23 -14.70 -5.61
N LEU A 74 8.13 -15.23 -5.09
CA LEU A 74 8.12 -16.42 -4.24
C LEU A 74 8.66 -17.65 -4.99
N LYS A 75 8.19 -17.86 -6.23
CA LYS A 75 8.69 -18.94 -7.08
C LYS A 75 10.18 -18.83 -7.36
N SER A 76 10.67 -17.63 -7.65
CA SER A 76 12.11 -17.38 -7.87
C SER A 76 12.93 -17.65 -6.62
N ALA A 77 12.35 -17.45 -5.45
CA ALA A 77 12.92 -17.84 -4.17
C ALA A 77 12.78 -19.34 -3.84
N GLY A 78 12.17 -20.15 -4.70
CA GLY A 78 11.89 -21.56 -4.42
C GLY A 78 10.84 -21.77 -3.31
N LEU A 79 10.05 -20.74 -3.00
CA LEU A 79 8.97 -20.74 -2.03
C LEU A 79 7.64 -20.94 -2.78
N THR A 80 7.24 -22.19 -3.00
CA THR A 80 6.01 -22.50 -3.76
C THR A 80 4.90 -23.01 -2.85
N GLY A 81 3.65 -22.76 -3.20
CA GLY A 81 2.49 -23.25 -2.43
C GLY A 81 2.25 -22.48 -1.13
N LEU A 82 2.82 -21.29 -0.99
CA LEU A 82 2.59 -20.42 0.17
C LEU A 82 1.30 -19.63 0.02
N THR A 83 1.04 -19.01 -1.13
CA THR A 83 -0.05 -18.05 -1.36
C THR A 83 -1.30 -18.68 -1.99
N GLY A 84 -2.42 -17.95 -1.92
CA GLY A 84 -3.70 -18.33 -2.51
C GLY A 84 -4.55 -19.27 -1.64
N LYS A 85 -5.76 -19.61 -2.12
CA LYS A 85 -6.79 -20.33 -1.34
C LYS A 85 -6.36 -21.69 -0.78
N GLN A 86 -5.38 -22.33 -1.41
CA GLN A 86 -4.84 -23.63 -1.00
C GLN A 86 -3.41 -23.52 -0.46
N GLY A 87 -2.87 -22.31 -0.40
CA GLY A 87 -1.53 -22.06 0.10
C GLY A 87 -1.45 -22.20 1.62
N ALA A 88 -0.24 -22.42 2.13
CA ALA A 88 0.00 -22.50 3.57
C ALA A 88 -0.25 -21.16 4.30
N MET A 89 -0.07 -20.03 3.62
CA MET A 89 -0.33 -18.68 4.13
C MET A 89 -1.79 -18.30 3.92
N ASN A 90 -2.69 -19.00 4.60
CA ASN A 90 -4.14 -18.86 4.49
C ASN A 90 -4.81 -18.38 5.81
N GLY A 91 -4.00 -17.89 6.74
CA GLY A 91 -4.44 -17.36 8.02
C GLY A 91 -4.60 -15.85 8.02
N PRO A 92 -4.58 -15.23 9.22
CA PRO A 92 -4.62 -13.78 9.37
C PRO A 92 -3.53 -13.07 8.55
N ASP A 93 -3.89 -11.93 8.00
CA ASP A 93 -3.01 -11.03 7.28
C ASP A 93 -3.10 -9.59 7.80
N SER A 94 -2.11 -8.77 7.44
CA SER A 94 -2.10 -7.34 7.73
C SER A 94 -2.57 -6.51 6.53
N GLY A 95 -2.85 -5.23 6.79
CA GLY A 95 -2.99 -4.25 5.71
C GLY A 95 -1.68 -4.14 4.91
N LEU A 96 -1.80 -3.77 3.62
CA LEU A 96 -0.70 -3.24 2.83
C LEU A 96 -0.50 -1.77 3.21
N ILE A 97 0.49 -1.52 4.06
CA ILE A 97 0.73 -0.21 4.67
C ILE A 97 1.92 0.47 3.98
N PRO A 98 1.79 1.73 3.53
CA PRO A 98 2.91 2.51 3.04
C PRO A 98 3.97 2.72 4.13
N VAL A 99 5.23 2.37 3.83
CA VAL A 99 6.39 2.56 4.70
C VAL A 99 7.57 3.10 3.90
N ASP A 100 8.45 3.84 4.56
CA ASP A 100 9.71 4.29 3.96
C ASP A 100 10.85 3.31 4.32
N ALA A 101 11.54 2.76 3.33
CA ALA A 101 12.71 1.90 3.49
C ALA A 101 13.71 2.16 2.36
N GLY A 102 14.99 2.31 2.70
CA GLY A 102 16.05 2.53 1.70
C GLY A 102 15.97 3.84 0.93
N GLY A 103 15.10 4.78 1.33
CA GLY A 103 14.79 5.99 0.58
C GLY A 103 13.64 5.84 -0.42
N GLU A 104 13.05 4.65 -0.51
CA GLU A 104 11.89 4.34 -1.33
C GLU A 104 10.64 4.13 -0.48
N LYS A 105 9.48 4.34 -1.09
CA LYS A 105 8.18 4.08 -0.46
C LYS A 105 7.67 2.71 -0.90
N TRP A 106 7.50 1.82 0.07
CA TRP A 106 7.06 0.45 -0.11
C TRP A 106 5.67 0.23 0.50
N LEU A 107 4.96 -0.79 0.04
CA LEU A 107 3.85 -1.39 0.77
C LEU A 107 4.35 -2.55 1.60
N LEU A 108 4.24 -2.44 2.92
CA LEU A 108 4.50 -3.52 3.86
C LEU A 108 3.22 -4.33 4.08
N GLY A 109 3.30 -5.63 3.87
CA GLY A 109 2.23 -6.56 4.21
C GLY A 109 2.77 -7.82 4.89
N SER A 110 1.89 -8.52 5.59
CA SER A 110 2.20 -9.80 6.21
C SER A 110 1.02 -10.74 6.16
N VAL A 111 1.29 -12.03 6.15
CA VAL A 111 0.30 -13.10 6.24
C VAL A 111 0.93 -14.30 6.94
N CYS A 112 0.13 -15.04 7.71
CA CYS A 112 0.58 -16.25 8.39
C CYS A 112 -0.22 -17.49 8.01
N GLU A 113 0.28 -18.64 8.42
CA GLU A 113 -0.50 -19.88 8.47
C GLU A 113 -1.59 -19.80 9.54
N GLN A 114 -2.79 -20.27 9.19
CA GLN A 114 -3.93 -20.29 10.09
C GLN A 114 -3.62 -21.10 11.37
N GLY A 115 -3.68 -20.44 12.52
CA GLY A 115 -3.40 -21.06 13.82
C GLY A 115 -1.91 -21.26 14.13
N ASN A 116 -1.00 -20.77 13.27
CA ASN A 116 0.45 -20.93 13.43
C ASN A 116 1.24 -19.63 13.19
N CYS A 117 0.63 -18.46 13.44
CA CYS A 117 1.22 -17.16 13.12
C CYS A 117 2.52 -16.82 13.86
N GLY A 118 2.78 -17.46 15.00
CA GLY A 118 4.04 -17.28 15.72
C GLY A 118 5.22 -17.99 15.08
N ASP A 119 4.97 -19.02 14.25
CA ASP A 119 6.03 -19.92 13.77
C ASP A 119 6.04 -20.13 12.25
N HIS A 120 5.02 -19.65 11.52
CA HIS A 120 4.99 -19.72 10.06
C HIS A 120 4.31 -18.49 9.47
N TYR A 121 5.12 -17.60 8.89
CA TYR A 121 4.66 -16.33 8.34
C TYR A 121 5.51 -15.81 7.19
N LEU A 122 4.90 -14.93 6.41
CA LEU A 122 5.50 -14.22 5.30
C LEU A 122 5.28 -12.72 5.52
N LYS A 123 6.36 -11.95 5.41
CA LYS A 123 6.34 -10.47 5.32
C LYS A 123 6.88 -10.05 3.96
N ILE A 124 6.25 -9.05 3.35
CA ILE A 124 6.63 -8.54 2.03
C ILE A 124 6.68 -7.02 2.03
N LEU A 125 7.59 -6.50 1.21
CA LEU A 125 7.64 -5.14 0.75
C LEU A 125 7.37 -5.16 -0.76
N TYR A 126 6.51 -4.26 -1.24
CA TYR A 126 6.16 -4.17 -2.66
C TYR A 126 6.13 -2.72 -3.17
N ILE A 127 6.72 -2.47 -4.33
CA ILE A 127 6.61 -1.18 -5.06
C ILE A 127 5.73 -1.40 -6.31
N PRO A 128 4.46 -0.94 -6.29
CA PRO A 128 3.54 -1.18 -7.41
C PRO A 128 3.97 -0.62 -8.75
N SER A 129 4.65 0.53 -8.77
CA SER A 129 5.10 1.18 -10.01
C SER A 129 6.29 0.48 -10.67
N GLU A 130 7.04 -0.31 -9.91
CA GLU A 130 8.28 -0.95 -10.36
C GLU A 130 8.15 -2.46 -10.48
N HIS A 131 7.04 -3.04 -9.98
CA HIS A 131 6.82 -4.48 -9.91
C HIS A 131 7.93 -5.20 -9.12
N VAL A 132 8.47 -4.53 -8.10
CA VAL A 132 9.54 -5.05 -7.25
C VAL A 132 8.96 -5.58 -5.96
N VAL A 133 9.29 -6.83 -5.64
CA VAL A 133 8.94 -7.50 -4.39
C VAL A 133 10.22 -7.86 -3.64
N ALA A 134 10.27 -7.52 -2.36
CA ALA A 134 11.21 -8.04 -1.38
C ALA A 134 10.43 -8.71 -0.26
N GLY A 135 11.01 -9.69 0.42
CA GLY A 135 10.28 -10.36 1.50
C GLY A 135 11.11 -11.24 2.39
N PHE A 136 10.50 -11.57 3.52
CA PHE A 136 11.04 -12.41 4.56
C PHE A 136 10.03 -13.50 4.89
N TYR A 137 10.46 -14.74 4.71
CA TYR A 137 9.73 -15.94 5.06
C TYR A 137 10.35 -16.59 6.29
N TYR A 138 9.50 -17.01 7.22
CA TYR A 138 9.89 -17.73 8.43
C TYR A 138 9.00 -18.97 8.59
N ASN A 139 9.61 -20.13 8.87
CA ASN A 139 8.91 -21.37 9.19
C ASN A 139 9.72 -22.22 10.19
N GLY A 140 9.31 -22.25 11.46
CA GLY A 140 9.87 -23.17 12.45
C GLY A 140 11.38 -23.04 12.68
N GLY A 141 11.95 -21.85 12.46
CA GLY A 141 13.39 -21.57 12.53
C GLY A 141 14.10 -21.56 11.17
N GLU A 142 13.41 -21.89 10.09
CA GLU A 142 13.90 -21.67 8.73
C GLU A 142 13.58 -20.24 8.29
N GLU A 143 14.63 -19.43 8.10
CA GLU A 143 14.52 -18.06 7.62
C GLU A 143 14.96 -17.93 6.17
N LYS A 144 14.19 -17.18 5.38
CA LYS A 144 14.57 -16.85 4.00
C LYS A 144 14.21 -15.42 3.65
N MET A 145 15.24 -14.61 3.41
CA MET A 145 15.10 -13.33 2.71
C MET A 145 15.06 -13.57 1.20
N PHE A 146 14.23 -12.84 0.47
CA PHE A 146 14.13 -12.91 -0.98
C PHE A 146 13.83 -11.54 -1.61
N GLY A 147 14.03 -11.43 -2.92
CA GLY A 147 14.00 -10.17 -3.64
C GLY A 147 15.24 -9.31 -3.36
N ASP A 148 15.22 -8.06 -3.85
CA ASP A 148 16.31 -7.11 -3.66
C ASP A 148 16.15 -6.34 -2.35
N ALA A 149 16.33 -7.05 -1.22
CA ALA A 149 16.25 -6.46 0.11
C ALA A 149 17.64 -5.95 0.55
N GLY A 150 17.83 -4.63 0.57
CA GLY A 150 18.97 -4.01 1.24
C GLY A 150 18.83 -4.04 2.77
N ASP A 151 19.82 -3.50 3.48
CA ASP A 151 19.84 -3.50 4.95
C ASP A 151 18.63 -2.78 5.57
N ALA A 152 18.12 -1.73 4.89
CA ALA A 152 16.97 -0.97 5.35
C ALA A 152 15.67 -1.77 5.21
N GLU A 153 15.45 -2.37 4.06
CA GLU A 153 14.31 -3.25 3.76
C GLU A 153 14.32 -4.46 4.68
N ALA A 154 15.49 -5.08 4.84
CA ALA A 154 15.70 -6.23 5.70
C ALA A 154 15.40 -5.95 7.17
N LYS A 155 15.62 -4.71 7.64
CA LYS A 155 15.25 -4.28 9.00
C LYS A 155 13.74 -4.18 9.17
N VAL A 156 13.04 -3.62 8.19
CA VAL A 156 11.56 -3.53 8.20
C VAL A 156 10.93 -4.92 8.11
N LEU A 157 11.47 -5.79 7.25
CA LEU A 157 10.95 -7.14 7.07
C LEU A 157 11.13 -8.05 8.30
N ARG A 158 12.11 -7.75 9.17
CA ARG A 158 12.37 -8.51 10.40
C ARG A 158 11.72 -7.92 11.66
N SER A 159 11.16 -6.72 11.59
CA SER A 159 10.56 -6.05 12.76
C SER A 159 9.28 -6.72 13.25
#